data_AF-A0A084SHH3-F1
#
_entry.id   AF-A0A084SHH3-F1
#
_cell.length_a   1.000
_cell.length_b   1.000
_cell.length_c   1.000
_cell.angle_alpha   90.00
_cell.angle_beta   90.00
_cell.angle_gamma   90.00
#
_symmetry.space_group_name_H-M   'P 1'
#
loop_
_entity.id
_entity.type
_entity.pdbx_description
1 polymer ?
#
loop_
_entity_poly.entity_id
_entity_poly.type
_entity_poly.pdbx_seq_one_letter_code
_entity_poly.pdbx_strand_id
1 'polypeptide(L)'
;MRWLGLGVVLLAAGCGPRPAAEYGEELFRDASLSESQYNSFSCATCHATTATPPADKVYAGLSLYNVASRPHWFGGYETRLLDAVNFCYTAFMRGVTPLTPEDPKSRALYEYLVSISPDAQAPAQPFTLVKDIADVPRGSASEGARVYQAACQDCHGEPHTGKGRLTELASILPDVANDYGTLFPGIPPRIVFIEKVRHGRFFGVGGNMPPYSQEALSDQELGALLEFLDL
;
A
#
# COMPACT_ATOMS: atom_id res chain seq x y z
N MET A 1 37.60 45.14 -44.99
CA MET A 1 36.36 45.14 -44.19
C MET A 1 35.52 43.94 -44.62
N ARG A 2 35.63 42.80 -43.92
CA ARG A 2 34.74 41.64 -44.09
C ARG A 2 34.48 41.09 -42.69
N TRP A 3 33.30 41.40 -42.18
CA TRP A 3 32.79 40.89 -40.90
C TRP A 3 32.18 39.51 -41.17
N LEU A 4 32.80 38.46 -40.65
CA LEU A 4 32.20 37.13 -40.55
C LEU A 4 31.38 37.11 -39.26
N GLY A 5 30.06 37.17 -39.40
CA GLY A 5 29.14 36.99 -38.28
C GLY A 5 29.16 35.55 -37.80
N LEU A 6 29.55 35.34 -36.53
CA LEU A 6 29.25 34.10 -35.82
C LEU A 6 27.74 34.08 -35.51
N GLY A 7 27.02 33.21 -36.21
CA GLY A 7 25.67 32.83 -35.83
C GLY A 7 25.73 31.93 -34.60
N VAL A 8 25.32 32.44 -33.45
CA VAL A 8 25.05 31.64 -32.25
C VAL A 8 23.76 30.86 -32.51
N VAL A 9 23.88 29.55 -32.71
CA VAL A 9 22.75 28.62 -32.68
C VAL A 9 22.39 28.39 -31.22
N LEU A 10 21.36 29.07 -30.74
CA LEU A 10 20.69 28.75 -29.48
C LEU A 10 19.93 27.43 -29.69
N LEU A 11 20.50 26.33 -29.20
CA LEU A 11 19.77 25.08 -28.99
C LEU A 11 18.76 25.30 -27.85
N ALA A 12 17.52 25.62 -28.21
CA ALA A 12 16.40 25.53 -27.30
C ALA A 12 16.21 24.06 -26.92
N ALA A 13 16.67 23.68 -25.72
CA ALA A 13 16.25 22.44 -25.09
C ALA A 13 14.74 22.55 -24.82
N GLY A 14 13.93 22.02 -25.72
CA GLY A 14 12.48 22.01 -25.60
C GLY A 14 12.05 21.08 -24.46
N CYS A 15 11.52 21.65 -23.38
CA CYS A 15 10.65 20.92 -22.46
C CYS A 15 9.37 20.56 -23.22
N GLY A 16 9.33 19.38 -23.85
CA GLY A 16 8.10 18.82 -24.40
C GLY A 16 7.08 18.53 -23.29
N PRO A 17 5.79 18.31 -23.63
CA PRO A 17 4.80 17.90 -22.64
C PRO A 17 5.20 16.56 -22.03
N ARG A 18 5.21 16.48 -20.69
CA ARG A 18 5.50 15.24 -19.95
C ARG A 18 4.51 14.15 -20.37
N PRO A 19 4.96 12.92 -20.72
CA PRO A 19 4.08 11.80 -21.00
C PRO A 19 3.14 11.48 -19.83
N ALA A 20 1.89 11.13 -20.14
CA ALA A 20 0.86 10.88 -19.12
C ALA A 20 1.23 9.71 -18.18
N ALA A 21 1.83 8.64 -18.72
CA ALA A 21 2.29 7.51 -17.92
C ALA A 21 3.44 7.87 -16.96
N GLU A 22 4.37 8.75 -17.37
CA GLU A 22 5.43 9.23 -16.47
C GLU A 22 4.84 10.08 -15.33
N TYR A 23 3.88 10.96 -15.64
CA TYR A 23 3.17 11.70 -14.60
C TYR A 23 2.36 10.78 -13.68
N GLY A 24 1.75 9.74 -14.23
CA GLY A 24 1.05 8.71 -13.43
C GLY A 24 1.97 7.96 -12.48
N GLU A 25 3.19 7.64 -12.91
CA GLU A 25 4.21 7.02 -12.05
C GLU A 25 4.62 7.95 -10.89
N GLU A 26 4.78 9.23 -11.16
CA GLU A 26 5.06 10.23 -10.12
C GLU A 26 3.91 10.27 -9.09
N LEU A 27 2.66 10.38 -9.56
CA LEU A 27 1.47 10.37 -8.69
C LEU A 27 1.36 9.07 -7.89
N PHE A 28 1.72 7.92 -8.48
CA PHE A 28 1.72 6.63 -7.81
C PHE A 28 2.68 6.59 -6.60
N ARG A 29 3.79 7.34 -6.67
CA ARG A 29 4.80 7.40 -5.60
C ARG A 29 4.59 8.58 -4.64
N ASP A 30 3.72 9.52 -4.97
CA ASP A 30 3.56 10.76 -4.23
C ASP A 30 2.38 10.72 -3.25
N ALA A 31 2.67 10.86 -1.95
CA ALA A 31 1.65 10.96 -0.91
C ALA A 31 0.79 12.23 -1.05
N SER A 32 1.28 13.26 -1.74
CA SER A 32 0.57 14.51 -1.99
C SER A 32 -0.56 14.39 -3.03
N LEU A 33 -0.70 13.23 -3.69
CA LEU A 33 -1.87 12.92 -4.51
C LEU A 33 -3.17 13.13 -3.71
N SER A 34 -3.15 12.79 -2.42
CA SER A 34 -4.20 13.16 -1.47
C SER A 34 -3.94 14.54 -0.90
N GLU A 35 -4.97 15.39 -0.95
CA GLU A 35 -4.92 16.75 -0.39
C GLU A 35 -4.95 16.76 1.15
N SER A 36 -5.10 15.59 1.79
CA SER A 36 -5.10 15.49 3.25
C SER A 36 -3.70 15.69 3.82
N GLN A 37 -3.51 16.74 4.64
CA GLN A 37 -2.27 16.96 5.40
C GLN A 37 -1.91 15.83 6.38
N TYR A 38 -2.86 14.92 6.66
CA TYR A 38 -2.65 13.76 7.52
C TYR A 38 -2.32 12.48 6.74
N ASN A 39 -2.18 12.58 5.40
CA ASN A 39 -1.71 11.47 4.59
C ASN A 39 -0.19 11.44 4.54
N SER A 40 0.38 10.24 4.73
CA SER A 40 1.79 9.97 4.52
C SER A 40 2.02 8.77 3.61
N PHE A 41 0.94 8.19 3.07
CA PHE A 41 0.97 6.99 2.24
C PHE A 41 0.89 7.38 0.76
N SER A 42 1.65 6.69 -0.08
CA SER A 42 1.40 6.65 -1.52
C SER A 42 1.01 5.23 -1.94
N CYS A 43 0.58 5.05 -3.18
CA CYS A 43 0.25 3.72 -3.70
C CYS A 43 1.48 2.80 -3.61
N ALA A 44 2.68 3.34 -3.86
CA ALA A 44 3.96 2.65 -3.75
C ALA A 44 4.32 2.17 -2.33
N THR A 45 3.70 2.75 -1.29
CA THR A 45 3.88 2.27 0.09
C THR A 45 3.34 0.84 0.24
N CYS A 46 2.21 0.55 -0.40
CA CYS A 46 1.47 -0.70 -0.22
C CYS A 46 1.56 -1.66 -1.41
N HIS A 47 2.06 -1.21 -2.56
CA HIS A 47 2.05 -2.00 -3.79
C HIS A 47 3.42 -2.04 -4.48
N ALA A 48 3.86 -3.25 -4.84
CA ALA A 48 4.87 -3.44 -5.87
C ALA A 48 4.27 -3.25 -7.28
N THR A 49 5.11 -3.01 -8.27
CA THR A 49 4.71 -2.85 -9.68
C THR A 49 5.37 -3.85 -10.63
N THR A 50 6.17 -4.77 -10.08
CA THR A 50 6.86 -5.84 -10.81
C THR A 50 6.11 -7.17 -10.66
N ALA A 51 6.24 -8.05 -11.66
CA ALA A 51 5.62 -9.38 -11.62
C ALA A 51 6.02 -10.19 -10.38
N THR A 52 7.29 -10.05 -9.98
CA THR A 52 7.83 -10.60 -8.73
C THR A 52 8.26 -9.43 -7.84
N PRO A 53 7.58 -9.19 -6.71
CA PRO A 53 8.01 -8.22 -5.72
C PRO A 53 9.38 -8.57 -5.12
N PRO A 54 10.11 -7.59 -4.54
CA PRO A 54 11.30 -7.85 -3.73
C PRO A 54 11.04 -8.89 -2.63
N ALA A 55 11.96 -9.85 -2.47
CA ALA A 55 11.79 -10.98 -1.54
C ALA A 55 11.92 -10.58 -0.06
N ASP A 56 12.53 -9.44 0.22
CA ASP A 56 12.76 -8.88 1.55
C ASP A 56 11.61 -7.98 2.02
N LYS A 57 10.58 -7.78 1.19
CA LYS A 57 9.44 -6.92 1.51
C LYS A 57 8.12 -7.65 1.33
N VAL A 58 7.27 -7.56 2.35
CA VAL A 58 5.90 -8.05 2.32
C VAL A 58 4.98 -6.83 2.18
N TYR A 59 4.36 -6.70 1.02
CA TYR A 59 3.43 -5.61 0.73
C TYR A 59 2.03 -5.96 1.23
N ALA A 60 1.33 -5.00 1.86
CA ALA A 60 -0.06 -5.18 2.25
C ALA A 60 -0.99 -5.35 1.03
N GLY A 61 -0.69 -4.65 -0.06
CA GLY A 61 -1.37 -4.80 -1.33
C GLY A 61 -0.65 -5.78 -2.26
N LEU A 62 -1.44 -6.51 -3.06
CA LEU A 62 -0.91 -7.34 -4.14
C LEU A 62 -0.08 -6.50 -5.13
N SER A 63 0.87 -7.11 -5.82
CA SER A 63 1.55 -6.42 -6.94
C SER A 63 0.52 -5.88 -7.94
N LEU A 64 0.81 -4.71 -8.52
CA LEU A 64 0.01 -4.07 -9.56
C LEU A 64 0.50 -4.38 -10.97
N TYR A 65 1.50 -5.26 -11.13
CA TYR A 65 1.85 -5.77 -12.45
C TYR A 65 0.63 -6.39 -13.13
N ASN A 66 0.35 -6.01 -14.38
CA ASN A 66 -0.87 -6.40 -15.11
C ASN A 66 -2.20 -5.97 -14.48
N VAL A 67 -2.23 -4.97 -13.59
CA VAL A 67 -3.45 -4.57 -12.90
C VAL A 67 -4.57 -4.09 -13.84
N ALA A 68 -4.23 -3.44 -14.95
CA ALA A 68 -5.22 -2.90 -15.88
C ALA A 68 -5.94 -3.99 -16.70
N SER A 69 -5.33 -5.17 -16.81
CA SER A 69 -5.82 -6.29 -17.61
C SER A 69 -6.54 -7.36 -16.79
N ARG A 70 -6.74 -7.11 -15.47
CA ARG A 70 -7.47 -8.01 -14.58
C ARG A 70 -8.98 -7.87 -14.76
N PRO A 71 -9.76 -8.95 -14.58
CA PRO A 71 -11.21 -8.89 -14.69
C PRO A 71 -11.88 -8.19 -13.49
N HIS A 72 -11.23 -8.18 -12.32
CA HIS A 72 -11.73 -7.58 -11.09
C HIS A 72 -10.61 -7.40 -10.05
N TRP A 73 -10.87 -6.64 -8.99
CA TRP A 73 -9.93 -6.30 -7.91
C TRP A 73 -10.48 -6.69 -6.53
N PHE A 74 -9.57 -6.78 -5.54
CA PHE A 74 -9.87 -7.17 -4.16
C PHE A 74 -10.65 -8.48 -4.04
N GLY A 75 -10.33 -9.49 -4.85
CA GLY A 75 -11.04 -10.77 -4.81
C GLY A 75 -12.46 -10.74 -5.40
N GLY A 76 -12.79 -9.70 -6.18
CA GLY A 76 -14.08 -9.57 -6.87
C GLY A 76 -14.98 -8.48 -6.32
N TYR A 77 -14.56 -7.77 -5.27
CA TYR A 77 -15.33 -6.67 -4.68
C TYR A 77 -15.44 -5.47 -5.62
N GLU A 78 -14.47 -5.25 -6.49
CA GLU A 78 -14.48 -4.17 -7.47
C GLU A 78 -14.31 -4.70 -8.89
N THR A 79 -15.12 -4.19 -9.82
CA THR A 79 -15.13 -4.60 -11.24
C THR A 79 -14.71 -3.48 -12.19
N ARG A 80 -14.40 -2.31 -11.65
CA ARG A 80 -13.89 -1.16 -12.39
C ARG A 80 -12.59 -0.68 -11.76
N LEU A 81 -11.54 -0.53 -12.57
CA LEU A 81 -10.22 -0.14 -12.07
C LEU A 81 -10.23 1.19 -11.34
N LEU A 82 -10.95 2.18 -11.88
CA LEU A 82 -11.04 3.50 -11.24
C LEU A 82 -11.72 3.41 -9.87
N ASP A 83 -12.71 2.54 -9.69
CA ASP A 83 -13.40 2.37 -8.41
C ASP A 83 -12.45 1.69 -7.39
N ALA A 84 -11.65 0.71 -7.85
CA ALA A 84 -10.61 0.09 -7.03
C ALA A 84 -9.52 1.09 -6.61
N VAL A 85 -9.07 1.96 -7.53
CA VAL A 85 -8.13 3.06 -7.22
C VAL A 85 -8.75 4.03 -6.22
N ASN A 86 -10.01 4.42 -6.41
CA ASN A 86 -10.71 5.34 -5.52
C ASN A 86 -10.95 4.77 -4.13
N PHE A 87 -11.18 3.45 -4.02
CA PHE A 87 -11.22 2.80 -2.73
C PHE A 87 -9.89 2.98 -1.98
N CYS A 88 -8.75 2.73 -2.65
CA CYS A 88 -7.44 2.95 -2.03
C CYS A 88 -7.23 4.42 -1.63
N TYR A 89 -7.49 5.33 -2.57
CA TYR A 89 -7.30 6.76 -2.39
C TYR A 89 -8.11 7.31 -1.20
N THR A 90 -9.38 6.92 -1.08
CA THR A 90 -10.26 7.43 -0.01
C THR A 90 -10.09 6.68 1.31
N ALA A 91 -9.95 5.35 1.29
CA ALA A 91 -9.89 4.54 2.50
C ALA A 91 -8.53 4.60 3.22
N PHE A 92 -7.43 4.68 2.48
CA PHE A 92 -6.08 4.59 3.04
C PHE A 92 -5.29 5.89 2.89
N MET A 93 -5.38 6.55 1.73
CA MET A 93 -4.70 7.83 1.50
C MET A 93 -5.49 9.04 2.01
N ARG A 94 -6.66 8.84 2.64
CA ARG A 94 -7.51 9.92 3.20
C ARG A 94 -7.98 10.94 2.16
N GLY A 95 -8.10 10.54 0.89
CA GLY A 95 -8.66 11.35 -0.15
C GLY A 95 -10.11 11.74 0.15
N VAL A 96 -10.43 13.04 0.03
CA VAL A 96 -11.75 13.57 0.41
C VAL A 96 -12.77 13.41 -0.71
N THR A 97 -12.33 13.56 -1.96
CA THR A 97 -13.19 13.47 -3.15
C THR A 97 -12.62 12.44 -4.12
N PRO A 98 -13.34 11.37 -4.46
CA PRO A 98 -12.89 10.39 -5.44
C PRO A 98 -12.45 11.05 -6.75
N LEU A 99 -11.40 10.49 -7.36
CA LEU A 99 -10.93 10.87 -8.68
C LEU A 99 -12.02 10.56 -9.73
N THR A 100 -12.29 11.49 -10.63
CA THR A 100 -13.26 11.30 -11.73
C THR A 100 -12.56 10.88 -13.02
N PRO A 101 -13.26 10.31 -14.02
CA PRO A 101 -12.68 10.01 -15.33
C PRO A 101 -12.13 11.23 -16.08
N GLU A 102 -12.65 12.43 -15.75
CA GLU A 102 -12.25 13.70 -16.35
C GLU A 102 -11.03 14.34 -15.67
N ASP A 103 -10.70 13.91 -14.45
CA ASP A 103 -9.53 14.41 -13.72
C ASP A 103 -8.23 14.03 -14.47
N PRO A 104 -7.37 14.99 -14.84
CA PRO A 104 -6.06 14.70 -15.43
C PRO A 104 -5.21 13.73 -14.60
N LYS A 105 -5.31 13.76 -13.27
CA LYS A 105 -4.60 12.84 -12.37
C LYS A 105 -5.09 11.40 -12.54
N SER A 106 -6.40 11.23 -12.66
CA SER A 106 -7.04 9.92 -12.89
C SER A 106 -6.57 9.30 -14.21
N ARG A 107 -6.55 10.09 -15.28
CA ARG A 107 -6.07 9.66 -16.60
C ARG A 107 -4.59 9.30 -16.57
N ALA A 108 -3.75 10.14 -15.96
CA ALA A 108 -2.32 9.87 -15.85
C ALA A 108 -2.05 8.57 -15.07
N LEU A 109 -2.71 8.38 -13.92
CA LEU A 109 -2.63 7.13 -13.16
C LEU A 109 -3.07 5.93 -14.00
N TYR A 110 -4.18 6.03 -14.73
CA TYR A 110 -4.63 4.96 -15.63
C TYR A 110 -3.57 4.61 -16.68
N GLU A 111 -2.98 5.61 -17.35
CA GLU A 111 -1.93 5.40 -18.36
C GLU A 111 -0.69 4.71 -17.75
N TYR A 112 -0.32 5.04 -16.52
CA TYR A 112 0.74 4.34 -15.81
C TYR A 112 0.36 2.88 -15.46
N LEU A 113 -0.85 2.65 -14.97
CA LEU A 113 -1.30 1.30 -14.65
C LEU A 113 -1.39 0.41 -15.91
N VAL A 114 -1.75 0.99 -17.06
CA VAL A 114 -1.67 0.33 -18.37
C VAL A 114 -0.22 0.06 -18.77
N SER A 115 0.71 1.00 -18.54
CA SER A 115 2.12 0.81 -18.92
C SER A 115 2.81 -0.33 -18.15
N ILE A 116 2.39 -0.61 -16.90
CA ILE A 116 2.83 -1.76 -16.11
C ILE A 116 1.97 -3.02 -16.33
N SER A 117 1.10 -3.01 -17.35
CA SER A 117 0.23 -4.12 -17.74
C SER A 117 0.50 -4.59 -19.17
N PRO A 118 1.66 -5.22 -19.43
CA PRO A 118 2.04 -5.62 -20.79
C PRO A 118 1.13 -6.70 -21.40
N ASP A 119 0.45 -7.50 -20.57
CA ASP A 119 -0.43 -8.57 -21.08
C ASP A 119 -1.82 -8.02 -21.39
N ALA A 120 -2.39 -8.38 -22.53
CA ALA A 120 -3.74 -7.96 -22.93
C ALA A 120 -4.86 -8.49 -22.00
N GLN A 121 -4.58 -9.60 -21.31
CA GLN A 121 -5.45 -10.22 -20.33
C GLN A 121 -4.59 -10.77 -19.20
N ALA A 122 -5.06 -10.63 -17.97
CA ALA A 122 -4.40 -11.19 -16.80
C ALA A 122 -5.40 -11.97 -15.94
N PRO A 123 -4.96 -13.06 -15.28
CA PRO A 123 -5.84 -13.79 -14.39
C PRO A 123 -6.27 -12.91 -13.22
N ALA A 124 -7.45 -13.20 -12.68
CA ALA A 124 -7.84 -12.72 -11.37
C ALA A 124 -6.78 -13.11 -10.33
N GLN A 125 -6.44 -12.17 -9.45
CA GLN A 125 -5.51 -12.43 -8.36
C GLN A 125 -6.30 -12.79 -7.09
N PRO A 126 -5.86 -13.82 -6.34
CA PRO A 126 -6.50 -14.19 -5.08
C PRO A 126 -6.27 -13.08 -4.05
N PHE A 127 -7.34 -12.74 -3.32
CA PHE A 127 -7.30 -11.78 -2.23
C PHE A 127 -8.31 -12.20 -1.17
N THR A 128 -7.85 -13.02 -0.23
CA THR A 128 -8.72 -13.58 0.79
C THR A 128 -8.73 -12.69 2.03
N LEU A 129 -9.86 -12.03 2.26
CA LEU A 129 -10.19 -11.37 3.52
C LEU A 129 -10.81 -12.40 4.47
N VAL A 130 -10.09 -12.73 5.54
CA VAL A 130 -10.63 -13.55 6.63
C VAL A 130 -11.72 -12.73 7.34
N LYS A 131 -12.95 -13.25 7.40
CA LYS A 131 -14.08 -12.57 8.04
C LYS A 131 -14.23 -12.94 9.52
N ASP A 132 -14.09 -14.24 9.78
CA ASP A 132 -14.22 -14.80 11.13
C ASP A 132 -12.82 -15.03 11.68
N ILE A 133 -12.42 -14.18 12.61
CA ILE A 133 -11.10 -14.26 13.22
C ILE A 133 -11.06 -15.36 14.26
N ALA A 134 -10.08 -16.24 14.10
CA ALA A 134 -9.70 -17.23 15.08
C ALA A 134 -8.22 -17.03 15.45
N ASP A 135 -7.80 -17.73 16.49
CA ASP A 135 -6.39 -17.78 16.82
C ASP A 135 -5.57 -18.49 15.73
N VAL A 136 -4.32 -18.11 15.57
CA VAL A 136 -3.40 -18.69 14.59
C VAL A 136 -2.33 -19.55 15.27
N PRO A 137 -1.76 -20.57 14.58
CA PRO A 137 -0.69 -21.38 15.14
C PRO A 137 0.49 -20.52 15.58
N ARG A 138 1.07 -20.80 16.76
CA ARG A 138 2.27 -20.10 17.23
C ARG A 138 3.45 -20.36 16.30
N GLY A 139 4.28 -19.33 16.10
CA GLY A 139 5.51 -19.40 15.32
C GLY A 139 6.76 -19.19 16.17
N SER A 140 7.88 -18.90 15.50
CA SER A 140 9.15 -18.54 16.16
C SER A 140 9.30 -17.04 16.25
N ALA A 141 9.72 -16.51 17.40
CA ALA A 141 10.05 -15.09 17.55
C ALA A 141 11.13 -14.61 16.56
N SER A 142 12.09 -15.47 16.19
CA SER A 142 13.13 -15.10 15.20
C SER A 142 12.56 -14.91 13.79
N GLU A 143 11.58 -15.74 13.43
CA GLU A 143 10.84 -15.59 12.18
C GLU A 143 9.90 -14.38 12.24
N GLY A 144 9.28 -14.15 13.40
CA GLY A 144 8.46 -12.96 13.63
C GLY A 144 9.23 -11.65 13.50
N ALA A 145 10.49 -11.61 13.94
CA ALA A 145 11.37 -10.45 13.74
C ALA A 145 11.63 -10.18 12.25
N ARG A 146 11.86 -11.24 11.46
CA ARG A 146 12.03 -11.15 10.00
C ARG A 146 10.75 -10.63 9.33
N VAL A 147 9.60 -11.18 9.72
CA VAL A 147 8.29 -10.76 9.21
C VAL A 147 8.00 -9.30 9.58
N TYR A 148 8.29 -8.89 10.81
CA TYR A 148 8.12 -7.50 11.26
C TYR A 148 8.92 -6.53 10.40
N GLN A 149 10.20 -6.84 10.15
CA GLN A 149 11.06 -6.02 9.30
C GLN A 149 10.50 -5.90 7.87
N ALA A 150 10.03 -7.01 7.31
CA ALA A 150 9.54 -7.05 5.93
C ALA A 150 8.15 -6.44 5.73
N ALA A 151 7.26 -6.53 6.72
CA ALA A 151 5.83 -6.20 6.58
C ALA A 151 5.38 -4.97 7.42
N CYS A 152 6.02 -4.72 8.56
CA CYS A 152 5.48 -3.79 9.57
C CYS A 152 6.37 -2.54 9.73
N GLN A 153 7.68 -2.72 9.71
CA GLN A 153 8.65 -1.70 10.12
C GLN A 153 8.62 -0.43 9.26
N ASP A 154 8.40 -0.55 7.94
CA ASP A 154 8.30 0.62 7.04
C ASP A 154 7.17 1.58 7.45
N CYS A 155 6.10 1.05 8.05
CA CYS A 155 4.97 1.84 8.51
C CYS A 155 5.09 2.20 10.01
N HIS A 156 5.43 1.22 10.84
CA HIS A 156 5.36 1.30 12.30
C HIS A 156 6.68 1.67 12.99
N GLY A 157 7.81 1.66 12.28
CA GLY A 157 9.14 1.95 12.82
C GLY A 157 9.77 0.79 13.58
N GLU A 158 10.85 1.05 14.30
CA GLU A 158 11.49 0.08 15.22
C GLU A 158 10.50 -0.32 16.34
N PRO A 159 10.45 -1.61 16.77
CA PRO A 159 9.57 -2.07 17.84
C PRO A 159 9.74 -1.27 19.14
N HIS A 160 8.66 -1.10 19.90
CA HIS A 160 8.54 -0.34 21.16
C HIS A 160 8.86 1.15 21.09
N THR A 161 9.60 1.62 20.08
CA THR A 161 10.01 3.02 19.99
C THR A 161 9.29 3.78 18.88
N GLY A 162 8.85 3.07 17.83
CA GLY A 162 8.31 3.67 16.62
C GLY A 162 9.33 4.50 15.84
N LYS A 163 10.63 4.39 16.16
CA LYS A 163 11.67 5.15 15.48
C LYS A 163 11.71 4.78 14.00
N GLY A 164 11.64 5.78 13.13
CA GLY A 164 11.59 5.56 11.67
C GLY A 164 10.20 5.24 11.13
N ARG A 165 9.14 5.32 11.94
CA ARG A 165 7.75 5.15 11.46
C ARG A 165 7.42 6.18 10.37
N LEU A 166 6.58 5.76 9.43
CA LEU A 166 6.16 6.58 8.29
C LEU A 166 5.40 7.84 8.71
N THR A 167 4.66 7.77 9.81
CA THR A 167 3.81 8.86 10.30
C THR A 167 3.61 8.75 11.80
N GLU A 168 3.37 9.88 12.46
CA GLU A 168 3.08 9.90 13.90
C GLU A 168 1.76 9.21 14.26
N LEU A 169 0.88 9.03 13.28
CA LEU A 169 -0.39 8.31 13.40
C LEU A 169 -0.23 6.78 13.35
N ALA A 170 0.93 6.28 12.94
CA ALA A 170 1.21 4.85 12.99
C ALA A 170 1.48 4.44 14.44
N SER A 171 0.72 3.46 14.91
CA SER A 171 0.83 2.93 16.27
C SER A 171 2.22 2.37 16.54
N ILE A 172 2.71 2.55 17.76
CA ILE A 172 3.93 1.90 18.23
C ILE A 172 3.59 0.46 18.59
N LEU A 173 4.28 -0.50 17.99
CA LEU A 173 4.04 -1.93 18.20
C LEU A 173 5.13 -2.54 19.08
N PRO A 174 4.80 -3.42 20.03
CA PRO A 174 3.45 -3.85 20.42
C PRO A 174 2.73 -2.92 21.39
N ASP A 175 3.36 -1.84 21.88
CA ASP A 175 2.88 -1.01 23.00
C ASP A 175 1.43 -0.52 22.90
N VAL A 176 0.89 -0.34 21.69
CA VAL A 176 -0.53 -0.06 21.46
C VAL A 176 -1.47 -1.09 22.09
N ALA A 177 -1.01 -2.32 22.30
CA ALA A 177 -1.77 -3.40 22.92
C ALA A 177 -2.01 -3.19 24.42
N ASN A 178 -1.25 -2.30 25.08
CA ASN A 178 -1.45 -1.94 26.49
C ASN A 178 -2.85 -1.36 26.74
N ASP A 179 -3.42 -0.69 25.73
CA ASP A 179 -4.76 -0.10 25.81
C ASP A 179 -5.87 -1.12 25.49
N TYR A 180 -5.54 -2.28 24.92
CA TYR A 180 -6.55 -3.23 24.42
C TYR A 180 -7.42 -3.80 25.52
N GLY A 181 -6.89 -4.02 26.73
CA GLY A 181 -7.69 -4.49 27.85
C GLY A 181 -8.82 -3.52 28.25
N THR A 182 -8.62 -2.22 28.02
CA THR A 182 -9.64 -1.19 28.26
C THR A 182 -10.56 -1.01 27.05
N LEU A 183 -10.01 -1.00 25.84
CA LEU A 183 -10.77 -0.78 24.60
C LEU A 183 -11.63 -1.99 24.20
N PHE A 184 -11.17 -3.20 24.51
CA PHE A 184 -11.76 -4.48 24.12
C PHE A 184 -11.82 -5.43 25.33
N PRO A 185 -12.63 -5.10 26.35
CA PRO A 185 -12.65 -5.86 27.60
C PRO A 185 -13.05 -7.32 27.36
N GLY A 186 -12.24 -8.24 27.91
CA GLY A 186 -12.46 -9.68 27.79
C GLY A 186 -11.92 -10.31 26.49
N ILE A 187 -11.33 -9.53 25.59
CA ILE A 187 -10.71 -10.03 24.35
C ILE A 187 -9.18 -10.10 24.54
N PRO A 188 -8.53 -11.25 24.29
CA PRO A 188 -7.08 -11.35 24.35
C PRO A 188 -6.39 -10.41 23.35
N PRO A 189 -5.31 -9.70 23.72
CA PRO A 189 -4.61 -8.78 22.84
C PRO A 189 -4.18 -9.38 21.49
N ARG A 190 -3.73 -10.64 21.47
CA ARG A 190 -3.43 -11.38 20.23
C ARG A 190 -4.59 -11.41 19.24
N ILE A 191 -5.83 -11.61 19.72
CA ILE A 191 -7.01 -11.69 18.85
C ILE A 191 -7.29 -10.32 18.24
N VAL A 192 -7.22 -9.26 19.04
CA VAL A 192 -7.35 -7.88 18.56
C VAL A 192 -6.27 -7.56 17.51
N PHE A 193 -5.04 -8.01 17.72
CA PHE A 193 -3.94 -7.81 16.78
C PHE A 193 -4.17 -8.55 15.45
N ILE A 194 -4.54 -9.85 15.50
CA ILE A 194 -4.90 -10.65 14.33
C ILE A 194 -6.01 -9.95 13.54
N GLU A 195 -7.05 -9.49 14.25
CA GLU A 195 -8.19 -8.82 13.63
C GLU A 195 -7.77 -7.53 12.92
N LYS A 196 -6.92 -6.69 13.56
CA LYS A 196 -6.40 -5.48 12.93
C LYS A 196 -5.60 -5.76 11.66
N VAL A 197 -4.75 -6.79 11.68
CA VAL A 197 -3.95 -7.21 10.52
C VAL A 197 -4.83 -7.76 9.39
N ARG A 198 -5.84 -8.58 9.70
CA ARG A 198 -6.68 -9.25 8.70
C ARG A 198 -7.78 -8.37 8.13
N HIS A 199 -8.35 -7.49 8.94
CA HIS A 199 -9.51 -6.70 8.56
C HIS A 199 -9.15 -5.31 8.02
N GLY A 200 -8.11 -4.67 8.56
CA GLY A 200 -7.74 -3.30 8.20
C GLY A 200 -8.94 -2.34 8.20
N ARG A 201 -8.98 -1.41 7.24
CA ARG A 201 -10.14 -0.52 7.02
C ARG A 201 -11.35 -1.23 6.39
N PHE A 202 -11.19 -2.38 5.73
CA PHE A 202 -12.27 -3.07 5.01
C PHE A 202 -13.46 -3.43 5.91
N PHE A 203 -13.20 -3.87 7.15
CA PHE A 203 -14.25 -4.06 8.17
C PHE A 203 -14.21 -3.02 9.29
N GLY A 204 -13.44 -1.94 9.12
CA GLY A 204 -13.40 -0.82 10.06
C GLY A 204 -12.63 -1.03 11.36
N VAL A 205 -11.88 -2.13 11.53
CA VAL A 205 -11.23 -2.50 12.80
C VAL A 205 -9.77 -2.03 12.91
N GLY A 206 -9.08 -1.87 11.78
CA GLY A 206 -7.67 -1.47 11.69
C GLY A 206 -7.41 0.04 11.57
N GLY A 207 -8.43 0.89 11.75
CA GLY A 207 -8.30 2.31 11.43
C GLY A 207 -7.97 2.48 9.94
N ASN A 208 -6.88 3.20 9.62
CA ASN A 208 -6.40 3.38 8.25
C ASN A 208 -5.31 2.38 7.83
N MET A 209 -5.02 1.37 8.65
CA MET A 209 -4.11 0.30 8.28
C MET A 209 -4.73 -0.53 7.13
N PRO A 210 -3.99 -0.81 6.04
CA PRO A 210 -4.43 -1.76 5.03
C PRO A 210 -4.43 -3.19 5.60
N PRO A 211 -5.37 -4.05 5.18
CA PRO A 211 -5.33 -5.45 5.59
C PRO A 211 -4.17 -6.19 4.91
N TYR A 212 -3.66 -7.22 5.56
CA TYR A 212 -2.87 -8.27 4.92
C TYR A 212 -3.78 -9.47 4.61
N SER A 213 -3.98 -9.74 3.31
CA SER A 213 -4.70 -10.95 2.88
C SER A 213 -3.92 -12.21 3.27
N GLN A 214 -4.58 -13.38 3.24
CA GLN A 214 -3.91 -14.65 3.54
C GLN A 214 -2.76 -14.96 2.57
N GLU A 215 -2.86 -14.48 1.33
CA GLU A 215 -1.82 -14.66 0.31
C GLU A 215 -0.62 -13.73 0.53
N ALA A 216 -0.82 -12.57 1.17
CA ALA A 216 0.25 -11.62 1.47
C ALA A 216 0.98 -11.96 2.78
N LEU A 217 0.25 -12.41 3.80
CA LEU A 217 0.79 -12.81 5.10
C LEU A 217 0.09 -14.09 5.56
N SER A 218 0.80 -15.21 5.64
CA SER A 218 0.22 -16.48 6.08
C SER A 218 -0.13 -16.47 7.57
N ASP A 219 -0.97 -17.42 8.02
CA ASP A 219 -1.28 -17.57 9.45
C ASP A 219 -0.04 -17.99 10.26
N GLN A 220 0.88 -18.75 9.66
CA GLN A 220 2.15 -19.11 10.30
C GLN A 220 3.06 -17.89 10.51
N GLU A 221 3.17 -17.01 9.52
CA GLU A 221 3.93 -15.76 9.64
C GLU A 221 3.28 -14.80 10.65
N LEU A 222 1.95 -14.69 10.64
CA LEU A 222 1.23 -13.91 11.64
C LEU A 222 1.43 -14.46 13.05
N GLY A 223 1.41 -15.79 13.21
CA GLY A 223 1.71 -16.44 14.49
C GLY A 223 3.14 -16.23 14.98
N ALA A 224 4.11 -16.20 14.07
CA ALA A 224 5.50 -15.85 14.38
C ALA A 224 5.63 -14.37 14.79
N LEU A 225 4.94 -13.47 14.09
CA LEU A 225 4.89 -12.04 14.39
C LEU A 225 4.32 -11.76 15.79
N LEU A 226 3.23 -12.45 16.16
CA LEU A 226 2.65 -12.35 17.51
C LEU A 226 3.65 -12.80 18.58
N GLU A 227 4.36 -13.91 18.35
CA GLU A 227 5.38 -14.41 19.29
C GLU A 227 6.57 -13.44 19.42
N PHE A 228 7.00 -12.79 18.33
CA PHE A 228 8.03 -11.74 18.38
C PHE A 228 7.60 -10.50 19.16
N LEU A 229 6.31 -10.18 19.12
CA LEU A 229 5.70 -9.03 19.78
C LEU A 229 5.21 -9.33 21.20
N ASP A 230 5.46 -10.54 21.71
CA ASP A 230 4.99 -11.03 23.01
C ASP A 230 3.45 -10.92 23.18
N LEU A 231 2.67 -11.27 22.14
CA LEU A 231 1.19 -11.22 22.11
C LEU A 231 0.48 -12.59 22.16
#